data_AF-A0A4R5MX65-F1
#
_entry.id   AF-A0A4R5MX65-F1
#
_cell.length_a   1.000
_cell.length_b   1.000
_cell.length_c   1.000
_cell.angle_alpha   90.00
_cell.angle_beta   90.00
_cell.angle_gamma   90.00
#
_symmetry.space_group_name_H-M   'P 1'
#
loop_
_entity.id
_entity.type
_entity.pdbx_description
1 polymer ?
#
loop_
_entity_poly.entity_id
_entity_poly.type
_entity_poly.pdbx_seq_one_letter_code
_entity_poly.pdbx_strand_id
1 'polypeptide(L)'
;MNKKEIGLENLAKIDGAAAKPVEEALKDIAPDLNDMMIEFAFGTIYNRGVLDFKQREMITITSLLSQGGLENQLRVHIQASMNVGLTQEEIVETFIHCIPYVGFPKVLNAIFIAKEIFTDEK
;
A
#
# COMPACT_ATOMS: atom_id res chain seq x y z
N MET A 1 -18.03 8.85 -14.17
CA MET A 1 -18.04 8.08 -12.92
C MET A 1 -18.01 9.02 -11.74
N ASN A 2 -18.72 8.70 -10.66
CA ASN A 2 -18.63 9.41 -9.39
C ASN A 2 -17.35 8.97 -8.62
N LYS A 3 -17.03 9.66 -7.50
CA LYS A 3 -15.82 9.36 -6.72
C LYS A 3 -15.79 7.94 -6.16
N LYS A 4 -16.95 7.40 -5.76
CA LYS A 4 -17.07 6.05 -5.23
C LYS A 4 -16.77 4.99 -6.30
N GLU A 5 -17.31 5.16 -7.50
CA GLU A 5 -17.04 4.28 -8.65
C GLU A 5 -15.55 4.29 -9.02
N ILE A 6 -14.94 5.48 -9.11
CA ILE A 6 -13.50 5.63 -9.38
C ILE A 6 -12.68 4.98 -8.26
N GLY A 7 -13.10 5.18 -7.02
CA GLY A 7 -12.48 4.60 -5.84
C GLY A 7 -12.46 3.09 -5.88
N LEU A 8 -13.59 2.45 -6.18
CA LEU A 8 -13.70 1.00 -6.30
C LEU A 8 -12.84 0.45 -7.43
N GLU A 9 -12.79 1.13 -8.59
CA GLU A 9 -11.91 0.71 -9.69
C GLU A 9 -10.43 0.81 -9.33
N ASN A 10 -10.02 1.88 -8.65
CA ASN A 10 -8.64 2.08 -8.23
C ASN A 10 -8.26 1.08 -7.13
N LEU A 11 -9.13 0.88 -6.13
CA LEU A 11 -8.94 -0.11 -5.07
C LEU A 11 -8.75 -1.51 -5.66
N ALA A 12 -9.58 -1.90 -6.63
CA ALA A 12 -9.45 -3.20 -7.30
C ALA A 12 -8.13 -3.35 -8.08
N LYS A 13 -7.62 -2.27 -8.68
CA LYS A 13 -6.33 -2.26 -9.39
C LYS A 13 -5.13 -2.27 -8.46
N ILE A 14 -5.22 -1.57 -7.33
CA ILE A 14 -4.10 -1.33 -6.41
C ILE A 14 -4.04 -2.46 -5.37
N ASP A 15 -5.07 -2.61 -4.54
CA ASP A 15 -5.07 -3.57 -3.45
C ASP A 15 -5.56 -4.97 -3.89
N GLY A 16 -6.41 -5.02 -4.92
CA GLY A 16 -6.92 -6.28 -5.45
C GLY A 16 -7.58 -7.14 -4.37
N ALA A 17 -7.10 -8.38 -4.21
CA ALA A 17 -7.62 -9.31 -3.20
C ALA A 17 -7.37 -8.85 -1.75
N ALA A 18 -6.34 -8.03 -1.50
CA ALA A 18 -5.98 -7.55 -0.16
C ALA A 18 -6.99 -6.53 0.41
N ALA A 19 -7.85 -5.94 -0.44
CA ALA A 19 -8.88 -5.01 -0.01
C ALA A 19 -10.02 -5.69 0.79
N LYS A 20 -10.38 -6.93 0.45
CA LYS A 20 -11.56 -7.60 1.00
C LYS A 20 -11.51 -7.80 2.51
N PRO A 21 -10.41 -8.31 3.11
CA PRO A 21 -10.36 -8.48 4.56
C PRO A 21 -10.50 -7.15 5.31
N VAL A 22 -9.98 -6.06 4.73
CA VAL A 22 -10.09 -4.72 5.32
C VAL A 22 -11.53 -4.20 5.23
N GLU A 23 -12.19 -4.36 4.08
CA GLU A 23 -13.60 -4.01 3.90
C GLU A 23 -14.50 -4.77 4.88
N GLU A 24 -14.31 -6.09 4.98
CA GLU A 24 -15.09 -6.95 5.88
C GLU A 24 -14.90 -6.57 7.34
N ALA A 25 -13.66 -6.27 7.76
CA ALA A 25 -13.34 -5.87 9.13
C ALA A 25 -13.85 -4.48 9.51
N LEU A 26 -14.14 -3.60 8.54
CA LEU A 26 -14.66 -2.26 8.80
C LEU A 26 -16.19 -2.20 8.78
N LYS A 27 -16.84 -3.15 8.11
CA LYS A 27 -18.29 -3.12 7.86
C LYS A 27 -19.14 -3.11 9.13
N ASP A 28 -18.69 -3.80 10.18
CA ASP A 28 -19.41 -3.95 11.45
C ASP A 28 -19.03 -2.88 12.48
N ILE A 29 -17.80 -2.36 12.43
CA ILE A 29 -17.28 -1.43 13.45
C ILE A 29 -17.18 0.04 12.99
N ALA A 30 -16.86 0.29 11.72
CA ALA A 30 -16.58 1.63 11.20
C ALA A 30 -16.88 1.73 9.69
N PRO A 31 -18.14 1.55 9.25
CA PRO A 31 -18.50 1.56 7.84
C PRO A 31 -18.17 2.90 7.14
N ASP A 32 -18.29 4.03 7.85
CA ASP A 32 -17.95 5.35 7.30
C ASP A 32 -16.45 5.47 6.97
N LEU A 33 -15.58 4.76 7.69
CA LEU A 33 -14.14 4.73 7.40
C LEU A 33 -13.87 3.99 6.09
N ASN A 34 -14.63 2.93 5.80
CA ASN A 34 -14.55 2.23 4.52
C ASN A 34 -15.00 3.12 3.36
N ASP A 35 -16.10 3.87 3.54
CA ASP A 35 -16.53 4.85 2.53
C ASP A 35 -15.50 5.97 2.32
N MET A 36 -14.88 6.48 3.39
CA MET A 36 -13.78 7.45 3.28
C MET A 36 -12.59 6.86 2.52
N MET A 37 -12.20 5.61 2.80
CA MET A 37 -11.12 4.96 2.07
C MET A 37 -11.42 4.89 0.57
N ILE A 38 -12.62 4.42 0.20
CA ILE A 38 -13.03 4.29 -1.19
C ILE A 38 -13.12 5.67 -1.88
N GLU A 39 -13.90 6.60 -1.34
CA GLU A 39 -14.19 7.87 -2.03
C GLU A 39 -13.06 8.89 -1.93
N PHE A 40 -12.44 9.00 -0.76
CA PHE A 40 -11.39 9.99 -0.53
C PHE A 40 -10.02 9.44 -0.91
N ALA A 41 -9.57 8.33 -0.34
CA ALA A 41 -8.23 7.83 -0.64
C ALA A 41 -8.13 7.38 -2.12
N PHE A 42 -8.93 6.40 -2.53
CA PHE A 42 -8.83 5.85 -3.88
C PHE A 42 -9.53 6.70 -4.96
N GLY A 43 -10.70 7.26 -4.64
CA GLY A 43 -11.51 8.04 -5.58
C GLY A 43 -11.00 9.47 -5.81
N THR A 44 -10.33 10.05 -4.82
CA THR A 44 -9.83 11.44 -4.90
C THR A 44 -8.31 11.51 -4.92
N ILE A 45 -7.60 10.98 -3.90
CA ILE A 45 -6.16 11.20 -3.74
C ILE A 45 -5.35 10.42 -4.78
N TYR A 46 -5.62 9.13 -4.94
CA TYR A 46 -4.94 8.29 -5.95
C TYR A 46 -5.28 8.71 -7.39
N ASN A 47 -6.45 9.31 -7.62
CA ASN A 47 -6.92 9.71 -8.95
C ASN A 47 -6.33 11.05 -9.47
N ARG A 48 -5.45 11.74 -8.73
CA ARG A 48 -4.95 13.08 -9.11
C ARG A 48 -4.07 13.12 -10.38
N GLY A 49 -3.66 11.96 -10.92
CA GLY A 49 -3.06 11.82 -12.26
C GLY A 49 -1.64 12.39 -12.49
N VAL A 50 -1.07 13.15 -11.56
CA VAL A 50 0.30 13.71 -11.71
C VAL A 50 1.39 12.66 -11.47
N LEU A 51 1.21 11.83 -10.44
CA LEU A 51 2.02 10.65 -10.18
C LEU A 51 1.23 9.41 -10.60
N ASP A 52 1.92 8.45 -11.20
CA ASP A 52 1.37 7.13 -11.48
C ASP A 52 1.22 6.29 -10.20
N PHE A 53 0.60 5.10 -10.31
CA PHE A 53 0.39 4.25 -9.16
C PHE A 53 1.68 3.66 -8.60
N LYS A 54 2.69 3.38 -9.43
CA LYS A 54 3.99 2.91 -8.95
C LYS A 54 4.64 3.94 -8.03
N GLN A 55 4.67 5.20 -8.46
CA GLN A 55 5.22 6.30 -7.69
C GLN A 55 4.46 6.52 -6.38
N ARG A 56 3.13 6.39 -6.40
CA ARG A 56 2.30 6.53 -5.19
C ARG A 56 2.54 5.42 -4.19
N GLU A 57 2.56 4.17 -4.64
CA GLU A 57 2.81 3.05 -3.74
C GLU A 57 4.23 3.09 -3.19
N MET A 58 5.23 3.49 -3.98
CA MET A 58 6.59 3.74 -3.49
C MET A 58 6.62 4.80 -2.37
N ILE A 59 5.86 5.88 -2.49
CA ILE A 59 5.70 6.89 -1.42
C ILE A 59 4.99 6.29 -0.20
N THR A 60 3.96 5.47 -0.41
CA THR A 60 3.22 4.84 0.68
C THR A 60 4.11 3.90 1.48
N ILE A 61 4.80 2.95 0.83
CA ILE A 61 5.67 1.98 1.54
C ILE A 61 6.84 2.65 2.24
N THR A 62 7.43 3.71 1.66
CA THR A 62 8.51 4.48 2.31
C THR A 62 8.00 5.25 3.52
N SER A 63 6.80 5.83 3.44
CA SER A 63 6.15 6.51 4.55
C SER A 63 5.83 5.56 5.71
N LEU A 64 5.28 4.39 5.41
CA LEU A 64 4.94 3.36 6.40
C LEU A 64 6.20 2.80 7.09
N LEU A 65 7.22 2.44 6.30
CA LEU A 65 8.53 2.05 6.81
C LEU A 65 9.14 3.13 7.71
N SER A 66 9.07 4.39 7.27
CA SER A 66 9.69 5.51 8.00
C SER A 66 9.01 5.80 9.33
N GLN A 67 7.70 5.61 9.43
CA GLN A 67 6.97 5.71 10.69
C GLN A 67 7.31 4.56 11.63
N GLY A 68 7.25 3.31 11.14
CA GLY A 68 7.43 2.09 11.94
C GLY A 68 6.19 1.76 12.80
N GLY A 69 6.03 0.49 13.21
CA GLY A 69 4.85 0.04 13.96
C GLY A 69 3.58 -0.08 13.13
N LEU A 70 3.71 -0.10 11.80
CA LEU A 70 2.62 -0.18 10.82
C LEU A 70 2.78 -1.42 9.93
N GLU A 71 3.24 -2.54 10.50
CA GLU A 71 3.63 -3.73 9.75
C GLU A 71 2.46 -4.35 8.97
N ASN A 72 1.24 -4.27 9.50
CA ASN A 72 0.04 -4.75 8.80
C ASN A 72 -0.26 -3.93 7.54
N GLN A 73 -0.17 -2.60 7.64
CA GLN A 73 -0.36 -1.71 6.50
C GLN A 73 0.79 -1.86 5.50
N LEU A 74 2.02 -2.01 5.99
CA LEU A 74 3.17 -2.22 5.12
C LEU A 74 3.06 -3.52 4.31
N ARG A 75 2.53 -4.61 4.90
CA ARG A 75 2.22 -5.85 4.16
C ARG A 75 1.25 -5.61 3.01
N VAL A 76 0.12 -4.95 3.30
CA VAL A 76 -0.89 -4.62 2.29
C VAL A 76 -0.28 -3.80 1.15
N HIS A 77 0.49 -2.77 1.48
CA HIS A 77 1.06 -1.87 0.47
C HIS A 77 2.28 -2.44 -0.28
N ILE A 78 3.00 -3.42 0.28
CA ILE A 78 3.99 -4.18 -0.50
C ILE A 78 3.28 -5.02 -1.57
N GLN A 79 2.20 -5.71 -1.21
CA GLN A 79 1.39 -6.44 -2.19
C GLN A 79 0.79 -5.49 -3.25
N ALA A 80 0.24 -4.36 -2.81
CA ALA A 80 -0.31 -3.36 -3.72
C ALA A 80 0.75 -2.78 -4.66
N SER A 81 1.98 -2.54 -4.16
CA SER A 81 3.12 -2.12 -4.97
C SER A 81 3.38 -3.10 -6.12
N MET A 82 3.33 -4.40 -5.88
CA MET A 82 3.51 -5.42 -6.91
C MET A 82 2.36 -5.45 -7.91
N ASN A 83 1.10 -5.31 -7.44
CA ASN A 83 -0.08 -5.24 -8.31
C ASN A 83 -0.01 -4.08 -9.31
N VAL A 84 0.54 -2.94 -8.89
CA VAL A 84 0.71 -1.76 -9.75
C VAL A 84 2.01 -1.78 -10.56
N GLY A 85 2.80 -2.86 -10.44
CA GLY A 85 3.94 -3.16 -11.30
C GLY A 85 5.31 -2.75 -10.75
N LEU A 86 5.48 -2.52 -9.44
CA LEU A 86 6.82 -2.50 -8.85
C LEU A 86 7.39 -3.92 -8.83
N THR A 87 8.66 -4.05 -9.22
CA THR A 87 9.38 -5.31 -9.07
C THR A 87 9.85 -5.50 -7.62
N GLN A 88 10.15 -6.75 -7.24
CA GLN A 88 10.73 -7.05 -5.93
C GLN A 88 12.05 -6.29 -5.71
N GLU A 89 12.85 -6.15 -6.77
CA GLU A 89 14.10 -5.37 -6.74
C GLU A 89 13.84 -3.88 -6.52
N GLU A 90 12.84 -3.29 -7.17
CA GLU A 90 12.48 -1.87 -6.97
C GLU A 90 12.02 -1.61 -5.52
N ILE A 91 11.25 -2.53 -4.93
CA ILE A 91 10.80 -2.45 -3.52
C ILE A 91 11.99 -2.56 -2.56
N VAL A 92 12.86 -3.54 -2.78
CA VAL A 92 14.05 -3.76 -1.93
C VAL A 92 15.00 -2.56 -2.01
N GLU A 93 15.28 -2.05 -3.21
CA GLU A 93 16.14 -0.89 -3.41
C GLU A 93 15.56 0.37 -2.74
N THR A 94 14.24 0.57 -2.86
CA THR A 94 13.53 1.64 -2.16
C THR A 94 13.76 1.60 -0.65
N PHE A 95 13.67 0.42 -0.04
CA PHE A 95 13.89 0.25 1.40
C PHE A 95 15.36 0.43 1.79
N ILE A 96 16.31 -0.09 1.01
CA ILE A 96 17.75 0.12 1.23
C ILE A 96 18.08 1.61 1.17
N HIS A 97 17.50 2.34 0.22
CA HIS A 97 17.72 3.78 0.10
C HIS A 97 17.20 4.57 1.32
N CYS A 98 16.28 4.02 2.10
CA CYS A 98 15.81 4.67 3.33
C CYS A 98 16.84 4.64 4.48
N ILE A 99 17.87 3.77 4.45
CA ILE A 99 18.83 3.58 5.55
C ILE A 99 19.41 4.91 6.08
N PRO A 100 19.87 5.87 5.26
CA PRO A 100 20.45 7.12 5.75
C PRO A 100 19.47 8.01 6.52
N TYR A 101 18.16 7.83 6.31
CA TYR A 101 17.12 8.71 6.86
C TYR A 101 16.44 8.13 8.10
N VAL A 102 16.34 6.79 8.17
CA VAL A 102 15.54 6.12 9.22
C VAL A 102 16.31 5.03 9.97
N GLY A 103 17.53 4.72 9.53
CA GLY A 103 18.41 3.73 10.15
C GLY A 103 18.06 2.27 9.81
N PHE A 104 19.01 1.38 10.09
CA PHE A 104 18.90 -0.05 9.82
C PHE A 104 17.69 -0.75 10.45
N PRO A 105 17.29 -0.51 11.72
CA PRO A 105 16.22 -1.29 12.33
C PRO A 105 14.89 -1.25 11.58
N LYS A 106 14.47 -0.06 11.12
CA LYS A 106 13.22 0.11 10.36
C LYS A 106 13.30 -0.55 8.99
N VAL A 107 14.44 -0.42 8.32
CA VAL A 107 14.67 -1.03 7.01
C VAL A 107 14.71 -2.56 7.10
N LEU A 108 15.37 -3.12 8.11
CA LEU A 108 15.42 -4.57 8.33
C LEU A 108 14.03 -5.16 8.55
N ASN A 109 13.19 -4.50 9.37
CA ASN A 109 11.81 -4.93 9.57
C ASN A 109 11.03 -4.95 8.25
N ALA A 110 11.14 -3.89 7.45
CA ALA A 110 10.47 -3.81 6.15
C ALA A 110 10.95 -4.88 5.15
N ILE A 111 12.26 -5.17 5.12
CA ILE A 111 12.84 -6.21 4.27
C ILE A 111 12.35 -7.60 4.67
N PHE A 112 12.23 -7.89 5.97
CA PHE A 112 11.69 -9.18 6.43
C PHE A 112 10.22 -9.34 6.07
N ILE A 113 9.43 -8.26 6.19
CA ILE A 113 8.04 -8.26 5.74
C ILE A 113 7.95 -8.48 4.22
N ALA A 114 8.77 -7.77 3.43
CA ALA A 114 8.80 -7.96 1.98
C ALA A 114 9.15 -9.41 1.60
N LYS A 115 10.11 -10.01 2.30
CA LYS A 115 10.48 -11.41 2.11
C LYS A 115 9.30 -12.36 2.34
N GLU A 116 8.49 -12.17 3.39
CA GLU A 116 7.29 -12.98 3.65
C GLU A 116 6.33 -12.93 2.45
N ILE A 117 6.03 -11.71 1.97
CA ILE A 117 5.11 -11.51 0.85
C ILE A 117 5.66 -12.11 -0.46
N PHE A 118 6.95 -11.94 -0.75
CA PHE A 118 7.56 -12.47 -1.98
C PHE A 118 7.58 -14.00 -2.03
N THR A 119 7.54 -14.68 -0.88
CA THR A 119 7.45 -16.15 -0.82
C THR A 119 6.03 -16.67 -1.00
N ASP A 120 5.01 -15.89 -0.63
CA ASP A 120 3.61 -16.29 -0.76
C ASP A 120 3.07 -16.17 -2.19
N GLU A 121 3.77 -15.44 -3.07
CA GLU A 121 3.43 -15.31 -4.50
C GLU A 121 3.98 -16.45 -5.40
N LYS A 122 4.57 -17.50 -4.82
CA LYS A 122 5.09 -18.66 -5.56
C LYS A 122 4.12 -19.83 -5.64
#